data_AF-A0A5N6DVY4-F1
#
_entry.id   AF-A0A5N6DVY4-F1
#
_cell.length_a   1.000
_cell.length_b   1.000
_cell.length_c   1.000
_cell.angle_alpha   90.00
_cell.angle_beta   90.00
_cell.angle_gamma   90.00
#
_symmetry.space_group_name_H-M   'P 1'
#
loop_
_entity.id
_entity.type
_entity.pdbx_description
1 polymer ?
#
loop_
_entity_poly.entity_id
_entity_poly.type
_entity_poly.pdbx_seq_one_letter_code
_entity_poly.pdbx_strand_id
1 'polypeptide(L)'
;MYLVNRRRKISLVLAAAFFVLQIFYLRSLLSAHPASKVHNLKYFTWETPDFAYFNNQFILHLASAVHNPLPSRKLLSPGITCPAIRGVQEATVIPVTDVFDEHGLQSLGYETDLQRWSDPVAKAAITKRVDYYTNIVEGPSQIIEAKAHTESYWQWSAVRFVLEGFVLPWTTNRWRSAAHRFQLTRPLQQCVDSVLPDLVPHAIAMHLRMWPSDLSFGQNDACYHGQVPVLRHIFSKCDWTGSYLYNNVLRVQKSDTQPVIIATDDKEHPAIVDLAHRLGSRAHFMDMTAACTTAIQDAHPSNETQWRSATYWPIVEAAVMVRTESFIGSFWSTFSQLIAIRRHRIHRTFFVQNRLQEFVWDNRWIIILVFVGTLGSIIVRTSRRSR
;
A
#
# COMPACT_ATOMS: atom_id res chain seq x y z
N MET A 1 24.64 -41.11 15.81
CA MET A 1 24.97 -39.87 15.08
C MET A 1 24.35 -39.79 13.67
N TYR A 2 24.44 -40.85 12.85
CA TYR A 2 23.91 -40.90 11.47
C TYR A 2 22.38 -40.65 11.35
N LEU A 3 21.60 -41.22 12.27
CA LEU A 3 20.14 -41.05 12.33
C LEU A 3 19.69 -39.63 12.69
N VAL A 4 20.46 -38.92 13.53
CA VAL A 4 20.17 -37.54 13.96
C VAL A 4 20.41 -36.57 12.79
N ASN A 5 21.48 -36.78 12.02
CA ASN A 5 21.75 -36.01 10.80
C ASN A 5 20.73 -36.30 9.69
N ARG A 6 20.25 -37.54 9.58
CA ARG A 6 19.20 -37.92 8.63
C ARG A 6 17.86 -37.28 8.99
N ARG A 7 17.48 -37.26 10.27
CA ARG A 7 16.26 -36.57 10.75
C ARG A 7 16.35 -35.06 10.54
N ARG A 8 17.47 -34.40 10.85
CA ARG A 8 17.67 -32.96 10.57
C ARG A 8 17.55 -32.63 9.08
N LYS A 9 18.16 -33.44 8.20
CA LYS A 9 18.05 -33.27 6.74
C LYS A 9 16.61 -33.47 6.26
N ILE A 10 15.89 -34.46 6.79
CA ILE A 10 14.47 -34.69 6.46
C ILE A 10 13.61 -33.52 6.95
N SER A 11 13.81 -33.03 8.17
CA SER A 11 13.08 -31.87 8.70
C SER A 11 13.34 -30.59 7.89
N LEU A 12 14.59 -30.37 7.45
CA LEU A 12 14.94 -29.25 6.57
C LEU A 12 14.30 -29.39 5.18
N VAL A 13 14.29 -30.60 4.60
CA VAL A 13 13.63 -30.87 3.32
C VAL A 13 12.12 -30.71 3.42
N LEU A 14 11.50 -31.14 4.53
CA LEU A 14 10.05 -30.96 4.76
C LEU A 14 9.69 -29.49 4.97
N ALA A 15 10.48 -28.75 5.75
CA ALA A 15 10.30 -27.31 5.91
C ALA A 15 10.48 -26.58 4.57
N ALA A 16 11.49 -26.95 3.78
CA ALA A 16 11.71 -26.37 2.46
C ALA A 16 10.62 -26.72 1.44
N ALA A 17 10.18 -27.98 1.39
CA ALA A 17 9.05 -28.41 0.57
C ALA A 17 7.78 -27.67 0.99
N PHE A 18 7.56 -27.46 2.29
CA PHE A 18 6.48 -26.63 2.80
C PHE A 18 6.58 -25.20 2.27
N PHE A 19 7.72 -24.51 2.35
CA PHE A 19 7.84 -23.15 1.80
C PHE A 19 7.67 -23.10 0.27
N VAL A 20 8.21 -24.06 -0.49
CA VAL A 20 8.05 -24.12 -1.95
C VAL A 20 6.59 -24.39 -2.33
N LEU A 21 5.96 -25.39 -1.69
CA LEU A 21 4.53 -25.64 -1.85
C LEU A 21 3.72 -24.42 -1.45
N GLN A 22 4.10 -23.70 -0.38
CA GLN A 22 3.39 -22.51 0.06
C GLN A 22 3.61 -21.32 -0.88
N ILE A 23 4.73 -21.21 -1.58
CA ILE A 23 4.96 -20.17 -2.62
C ILE A 23 4.24 -20.53 -3.91
N PHE A 24 4.26 -21.80 -4.33
CA PHE A 24 3.48 -22.27 -5.47
C PHE A 24 2.00 -22.27 -5.16
N TYR A 25 1.59 -22.54 -3.93
CA TYR A 25 0.22 -22.43 -3.44
C TYR A 25 -0.19 -20.98 -3.27
N LEU A 26 0.71 -20.09 -2.84
CA LEU A 26 0.47 -18.64 -2.85
C LEU A 26 0.30 -18.18 -4.31
N ARG A 27 1.23 -18.52 -5.21
CA ARG A 27 1.08 -18.27 -6.65
C ARG A 27 -0.20 -18.89 -7.19
N SER A 28 -0.56 -20.10 -6.79
CA SER A 28 -1.75 -20.81 -7.22
C SER A 28 -3.03 -20.27 -6.58
N LEU A 29 -3.02 -19.70 -5.37
CA LEU A 29 -4.15 -19.04 -4.71
C LEU A 29 -4.36 -17.65 -5.33
N LEU A 30 -3.26 -16.96 -5.62
CA LEU A 30 -3.25 -15.65 -6.26
C LEU A 30 -3.50 -15.73 -7.77
N SER A 31 -3.30 -16.90 -8.38
CA SER A 31 -3.67 -17.22 -9.77
C SER A 31 -4.97 -18.03 -9.86
N ALA A 32 -5.39 -18.67 -8.76
CA ALA A 32 -6.66 -19.36 -8.67
C ALA A 32 -7.73 -18.30 -8.75
N HIS A 33 -8.54 -18.41 -9.78
CA HIS A 33 -9.77 -17.66 -9.84
C HIS A 33 -10.64 -18.13 -8.67
N PRO A 34 -11.37 -17.21 -7.99
CA PRO A 34 -12.16 -17.56 -6.82
C PRO A 34 -13.07 -18.76 -7.10
N ALA A 35 -13.09 -19.72 -6.18
CA ALA A 35 -13.84 -20.97 -6.29
C ALA A 35 -15.37 -20.82 -6.12
N SER A 36 -15.93 -19.65 -6.44
CA SER A 36 -17.38 -19.53 -6.56
C SER A 36 -17.79 -20.10 -7.92
N LYS A 37 -18.85 -20.91 -7.94
CA LYS A 37 -19.50 -21.41 -9.16
C LYS A 37 -20.19 -20.27 -9.91
N VAL A 38 -19.42 -19.29 -10.33
CA VAL A 38 -19.84 -18.25 -11.27
C VAL A 38 -18.83 -18.26 -12.40
N HIS A 39 -18.97 -19.28 -13.25
CA HIS A 39 -18.31 -19.30 -14.53
C HIS A 39 -18.65 -18.00 -15.26
N ASN A 40 -17.60 -17.21 -15.54
CA ASN A 40 -17.56 -15.86 -16.10
C ASN A 40 -17.39 -14.66 -15.13
N LEU A 41 -17.08 -14.80 -13.84
CA LEU A 41 -16.63 -13.63 -13.04
C LEU A 41 -15.14 -13.27 -13.17
N LYS A 42 -14.81 -12.53 -14.25
CA LYS A 42 -13.57 -11.73 -14.41
C LYS A 42 -13.80 -10.26 -14.00
N TYR A 43 -14.57 -9.98 -12.94
CA TYR A 43 -15.22 -8.67 -12.79
C TYR A 43 -14.44 -7.64 -11.96
N PHE A 44 -14.66 -6.37 -12.32
CA PHE A 44 -13.98 -5.17 -11.83
C PHE A 44 -14.86 -4.42 -10.76
N THR A 45 -14.44 -3.44 -9.95
CA THR A 45 -14.40 -1.98 -10.29
C THR A 45 -13.92 -0.94 -9.26
N TRP A 46 -13.98 0.37 -9.62
CA TRP A 46 -14.00 1.50 -8.67
C TRP A 46 -15.13 1.34 -7.67
N GLU A 47 -14.84 0.55 -6.65
CA GLU A 47 -15.61 0.47 -5.45
C GLU A 47 -15.23 1.68 -4.63
N THR A 48 -16.24 2.36 -4.13
CA THR A 48 -16.07 3.23 -2.99
C THR A 48 -16.64 2.49 -1.80
N PRO A 49 -15.93 1.54 -1.17
CA PRO A 49 -16.44 1.03 0.07
C PRO A 49 -16.50 2.18 1.07
N ASP A 50 -17.61 2.31 1.79
CA ASP A 50 -17.69 3.22 2.93
C ASP A 50 -16.60 2.92 3.99
N PHE A 51 -15.96 1.73 3.90
CA PHE A 51 -14.80 1.32 4.68
C PHE A 51 -13.43 1.71 4.09
N ALA A 52 -13.35 2.12 2.82
CA ALA A 52 -12.09 2.39 2.13
C ALA A 52 -11.62 3.82 2.37
N TYR A 53 -10.76 3.98 3.36
CA TYR A 53 -9.96 5.18 3.54
C TYR A 53 -9.18 5.54 2.27
N PHE A 54 -8.76 6.81 2.16
CA PHE A 54 -8.01 7.37 1.02
C PHE A 54 -6.96 6.43 0.41
N ASN A 55 -6.20 5.70 1.23
CA ASN A 55 -5.15 4.78 0.78
C ASN A 55 -5.67 3.67 -0.16
N ASN A 56 -6.83 3.12 0.15
CA ASN A 56 -7.42 2.06 -0.66
C ASN A 56 -7.86 2.63 -2.02
N GLN A 57 -8.52 3.78 -1.99
CA GLN A 57 -8.90 4.50 -3.21
C GLN A 57 -7.68 4.95 -4.03
N PHE A 58 -6.55 5.25 -3.38
CA PHE A 58 -5.32 5.60 -4.07
C PHE A 58 -4.67 4.38 -4.75
N ILE A 59 -4.72 3.20 -4.15
CA ILE A 59 -4.27 1.96 -4.81
C ILE A 59 -5.10 1.68 -6.09
N LEU A 60 -6.40 1.99 -6.10
CA LEU A 60 -7.25 1.90 -7.30
C LEU A 60 -6.82 2.91 -8.39
N HIS A 61 -6.51 4.15 -8.00
CA HIS A 61 -5.96 5.17 -8.90
C HIS A 61 -4.63 4.66 -9.50
N LEU A 62 -3.73 4.14 -8.66
CA LEU A 62 -2.45 3.59 -9.11
C LEU A 62 -2.63 2.39 -10.04
N ALA A 63 -3.51 1.44 -9.72
CA ALA A 63 -3.75 0.27 -10.55
C ALA A 63 -4.25 0.67 -11.94
N SER A 64 -5.16 1.64 -12.00
CA SER A 64 -5.68 2.19 -13.25
C SER A 64 -4.56 2.83 -14.09
N ALA A 65 -3.66 3.58 -13.45
CA ALA A 65 -2.50 4.21 -14.10
C ALA A 65 -1.42 3.21 -14.55
N VAL A 66 -1.16 2.16 -13.75
CA VAL A 66 -0.10 1.18 -14.03
C VAL A 66 -0.48 0.25 -15.15
N HIS A 67 -1.72 -0.24 -15.13
CA HIS A 67 -2.20 -1.17 -16.12
C HIS A 67 -2.75 -0.46 -17.36
N ASN A 68 -3.02 0.85 -17.27
CA ASN A 68 -3.55 1.79 -18.27
C ASN A 68 -3.85 1.16 -19.64
N PRO A 69 -5.13 0.92 -20.00
CA PRO A 69 -5.45 0.20 -21.20
C PRO A 69 -5.59 1.14 -22.39
N LEU A 70 -5.49 2.46 -22.17
CA LEU A 70 -5.89 3.49 -23.12
C LEU A 70 -4.75 4.47 -23.37
N PRO A 71 -3.68 4.06 -24.05
CA PRO A 71 -2.62 4.98 -24.44
C PRO A 71 -3.13 6.16 -25.30
N SER A 72 -4.31 6.03 -25.91
CA SER A 72 -4.95 7.03 -26.78
C SER A 72 -6.20 7.71 -26.20
N ARG A 73 -6.58 7.45 -24.94
CA ARG A 73 -7.78 8.05 -24.32
C ARG A 73 -7.52 8.51 -22.90
N LYS A 74 -8.43 9.33 -22.37
CA LYS A 74 -8.40 9.78 -20.99
C LYS A 74 -9.40 9.02 -20.11
N LEU A 75 -9.04 8.82 -18.85
CA LEU A 75 -9.87 8.23 -17.80
C LEU A 75 -10.48 9.34 -16.94
N LEU A 76 -11.80 9.40 -16.85
CA LEU A 76 -12.50 10.23 -15.87
C LEU A 76 -12.50 9.51 -14.52
N SER A 77 -11.82 10.08 -13.52
CA SER A 77 -11.83 9.56 -12.16
C SER A 77 -13.22 9.70 -11.54
N PRO A 78 -13.68 8.72 -10.73
CA PRO A 78 -14.91 8.86 -9.95
C PRO A 78 -14.77 9.86 -8.78
N GLY A 79 -13.57 10.39 -8.52
CA GLY A 79 -13.27 11.23 -7.37
C GLY A 79 -12.71 10.42 -6.19
N ILE A 80 -12.57 11.10 -5.06
CA ILE A 80 -12.15 10.52 -3.78
C ILE A 80 -13.31 10.70 -2.81
N THR A 81 -13.79 9.61 -2.24
CA THR A 81 -14.82 9.67 -1.20
C THR A 81 -14.17 9.78 0.16
N CYS A 82 -14.60 10.80 0.88
CA CYS A 82 -14.21 11.13 2.23
C CYS A 82 -15.32 10.59 3.15
N PRO A 83 -15.11 9.50 3.88
CA PRO A 83 -16.14 8.91 4.73
C PRO A 83 -16.51 9.86 5.90
N ALA A 84 -17.68 9.64 6.50
CA ALA A 84 -18.15 10.39 7.67
C ALA A 84 -17.38 9.99 8.93
N ILE A 85 -16.16 10.51 9.10
CA ILE A 85 -15.26 10.21 10.22
C ILE A 85 -14.59 11.47 10.74
N ARG A 86 -14.03 11.44 11.96
CA ARG A 86 -13.19 12.54 12.50
C ARG A 86 -13.86 13.92 12.47
N GLY A 87 -15.17 13.97 12.71
CA GLY A 87 -15.96 15.21 12.69
C GLY A 87 -16.60 15.56 11.35
N VAL A 88 -16.42 14.74 10.30
CA VAL A 88 -17.20 14.82 9.06
C VAL A 88 -18.54 14.11 9.26
N GLN A 89 -19.65 14.82 9.09
CA GLN A 89 -20.99 14.29 9.36
C GLN A 89 -21.55 13.40 8.24
N GLU A 90 -21.21 13.69 6.98
CA GLU A 90 -21.71 12.99 5.81
C GLU A 90 -20.57 12.62 4.86
N ALA A 91 -20.68 11.46 4.21
CA ALA A 91 -19.71 11.04 3.21
C ALA A 91 -19.71 12.05 2.05
N THR A 92 -18.55 12.62 1.76
CA THR A 92 -18.40 13.67 0.75
C THR A 92 -17.46 13.19 -0.34
N VAL A 93 -17.82 13.34 -1.61
CA VAL A 93 -16.89 13.05 -2.72
C VAL A 93 -16.21 14.35 -3.12
N ILE A 94 -14.89 14.31 -3.27
CA ILE A 94 -14.10 15.42 -3.81
C ILE A 94 -13.50 15.01 -5.16
N PRO A 95 -13.27 15.96 -6.07
CA PRO A 95 -12.48 15.72 -7.27
C PRO A 95 -11.10 15.15 -6.92
N VAL A 96 -10.57 14.24 -7.76
CA VAL A 96 -9.18 13.77 -7.60
C VAL A 96 -8.16 14.92 -7.71
N THR A 97 -8.52 15.97 -8.45
CA THR A 97 -7.76 17.20 -8.65
C THR A 97 -7.73 18.11 -7.41
N ASP A 98 -8.56 17.87 -6.40
CA ASP A 98 -8.44 18.56 -5.10
C ASP A 98 -7.20 18.07 -4.32
N VAL A 99 -6.81 16.81 -4.55
CA VAL A 99 -5.71 16.15 -3.85
C VAL A 99 -4.44 16.11 -4.68
N PHE A 100 -4.56 15.78 -5.97
CA PHE A 100 -3.41 15.62 -6.86
C PHE A 100 -3.36 16.68 -7.96
N ASP A 101 -2.16 17.14 -8.28
CA ASP A 101 -1.89 18.12 -9.31
C ASP A 101 -2.30 17.62 -10.71
N GLU A 102 -2.88 18.54 -11.49
CA GLU A 102 -3.44 18.25 -12.81
C GLU A 102 -2.40 17.73 -13.81
N HIS A 103 -1.20 18.32 -13.85
CA HIS A 103 -0.17 17.92 -14.80
C HIS A 103 0.28 16.48 -14.54
N GLY A 104 0.44 16.12 -13.26
CA GLY A 104 0.71 14.76 -12.82
C GLY A 104 -0.35 13.76 -13.30
N LEU A 105 -1.62 14.08 -13.04
CA LEU A 105 -2.78 13.27 -13.45
C LEU A 105 -2.91 13.13 -14.97
N GLN A 106 -2.76 14.21 -15.73
CA GLN A 106 -2.81 14.19 -17.19
C GLN A 106 -1.73 13.28 -17.79
N SER A 107 -0.51 13.30 -17.22
CA SER A 107 0.58 12.43 -17.66
C SER A 107 0.29 10.94 -17.45
N LEU A 108 -0.66 10.61 -16.57
CA LEU A 108 -1.14 9.26 -16.29
C LEU A 108 -2.38 8.89 -17.11
N GLY A 109 -2.83 9.80 -17.99
CA GLY A 109 -4.01 9.60 -18.82
C GLY A 109 -5.32 9.91 -18.12
N TYR A 110 -5.33 10.72 -17.05
CA TYR A 110 -6.58 11.18 -16.44
C TYR A 110 -7.15 12.39 -17.16
N GLU A 111 -8.48 12.46 -17.18
CA GLU A 111 -9.22 13.68 -17.47
C GLU A 111 -9.29 14.55 -16.21
N THR A 112 -8.96 15.84 -16.34
CA THR A 112 -8.81 16.79 -15.23
C THR A 112 -9.71 18.02 -15.37
N ASP A 113 -10.48 18.14 -16.44
CA ASP A 113 -11.45 19.23 -16.61
C ASP A 113 -12.53 19.18 -15.51
N LEU A 114 -12.46 20.14 -14.57
CA LEU A 114 -13.36 20.27 -13.43
C LEU A 114 -14.82 20.45 -13.84
N GLN A 115 -15.10 21.09 -14.98
CA GLN A 115 -16.48 21.28 -15.45
C GLN A 115 -17.17 19.94 -15.74
N ARG A 116 -16.41 18.94 -16.16
CA ARG A 116 -16.95 17.58 -16.39
C ARG A 116 -17.24 16.81 -15.11
N TRP A 117 -16.70 17.27 -13.98
CA TRP A 117 -17.00 16.70 -12.67
C TRP A 117 -18.25 17.35 -12.07
N SER A 118 -18.42 18.65 -12.26
CA SER A 118 -19.53 19.44 -11.70
C SER A 118 -20.81 19.47 -12.55
N ASP A 119 -20.73 19.30 -13.87
CA ASP A 119 -21.89 19.31 -14.78
C ASP A 119 -22.26 17.89 -15.30
N PRO A 120 -23.41 17.33 -14.89
CA PRO A 120 -23.90 16.05 -15.39
C PRO A 120 -24.10 15.99 -16.91
N VAL A 121 -24.44 17.12 -17.54
CA VAL A 121 -24.68 17.21 -18.98
C VAL A 121 -23.35 17.15 -19.74
N ALA A 122 -22.36 17.96 -19.35
CA ALA A 122 -21.00 17.89 -19.88
C ALA A 122 -20.38 16.50 -19.70
N LYS A 123 -20.63 15.86 -18.55
CA LYS A 123 -20.19 14.49 -18.27
C LYS A 123 -20.81 13.48 -19.24
N ALA A 124 -22.12 13.54 -19.48
CA ALA A 124 -22.86 12.56 -20.28
C ALA A 124 -22.60 12.66 -21.80
N ALA A 125 -22.30 13.85 -22.32
CA ALA A 125 -22.23 14.07 -23.77
C ALA A 125 -21.03 13.40 -24.47
N ILE A 126 -19.89 13.23 -23.78
CA ILE A 126 -18.60 12.80 -24.40
C ILE A 126 -17.94 11.65 -23.64
N THR A 127 -18.40 11.35 -22.42
CA THR A 127 -17.82 10.27 -21.59
C THR A 127 -18.55 8.96 -21.83
N LYS A 128 -17.82 7.94 -22.29
CA LYS A 128 -18.36 6.59 -22.36
C LYS A 128 -18.26 5.93 -20.99
N ARG A 129 -19.40 5.60 -20.40
CA ARG A 129 -19.48 4.80 -19.17
C ARG A 129 -19.31 3.33 -19.51
N VAL A 130 -18.45 2.65 -18.78
CA VAL A 130 -18.21 1.21 -18.91
C VAL A 130 -18.23 0.57 -17.53
N ASP A 131 -18.73 -0.66 -17.47
CA ASP A 131 -18.80 -1.38 -16.20
C ASP A 131 -17.44 -2.01 -15.84
N TYR A 132 -16.68 -2.49 -16.81
CA TYR A 132 -15.44 -3.21 -16.48
C TYR A 132 -14.31 -2.71 -17.36
N TYR A 133 -13.09 -2.67 -16.82
CA TYR A 133 -11.91 -2.24 -17.57
C TYR A 133 -11.64 -3.16 -18.77
N THR A 134 -11.96 -4.46 -18.64
CA THR A 134 -11.91 -5.43 -19.74
C THR A 134 -12.96 -5.20 -20.82
N ASN A 135 -14.01 -4.43 -20.53
CA ASN A 135 -15.04 -4.05 -21.49
C ASN A 135 -14.62 -2.83 -22.32
N ILE A 136 -13.43 -2.27 -22.08
CA ILE A 136 -12.93 -1.16 -22.87
C ILE A 136 -12.37 -1.69 -24.19
N VAL A 137 -13.19 -1.65 -25.23
CA VAL A 137 -12.79 -1.89 -26.63
C VAL A 137 -12.30 -0.61 -27.30
N GLU A 138 -11.44 -0.74 -28.31
CA GLU A 138 -11.13 0.37 -29.24
C GLU A 138 -12.42 0.89 -29.92
N GLY A 139 -12.48 2.18 -30.24
CA GLY A 139 -13.73 2.92 -30.41
C GLY A 139 -13.54 4.45 -30.27
N PRO A 140 -14.52 5.27 -30.71
CA PRO A 140 -14.32 6.70 -30.96
C PRO A 140 -14.31 7.57 -29.69
N SER A 141 -14.78 7.05 -28.55
CA SER A 141 -14.84 7.82 -27.31
C SER A 141 -13.45 8.18 -26.82
N GLN A 142 -13.19 9.48 -26.64
CA GLN A 142 -11.91 10.00 -26.16
C GLN A 142 -11.77 9.94 -24.63
N ILE A 143 -12.90 9.83 -23.91
CA ILE A 143 -12.95 9.84 -22.44
C ILE A 143 -13.80 8.65 -21.97
N ILE A 144 -13.27 7.90 -21.00
CA ILE A 144 -13.92 6.73 -20.40
C ILE A 144 -14.13 6.97 -18.91
N GLU A 145 -15.32 6.63 -18.40
CA GLU A 145 -15.59 6.50 -16.96
C GLU A 145 -15.87 5.02 -16.67
N ALA A 146 -15.04 4.39 -15.83
CA ALA A 146 -15.21 2.99 -15.44
C ALA A 146 -15.87 2.90 -14.05
N LYS A 147 -17.11 2.40 -13.97
CA LYS A 147 -17.92 2.14 -12.75
C LYS A 147 -18.39 0.69 -12.71
N ALA A 148 -19.12 0.20 -11.71
CA ALA A 148 -18.98 -1.17 -11.22
C ALA A 148 -19.70 -1.57 -9.93
N HIS A 149 -20.39 -2.70 -10.05
CA HIS A 149 -21.32 -3.39 -9.20
C HIS A 149 -20.76 -4.04 -7.92
N THR A 150 -19.48 -4.44 -7.93
CA THR A 150 -18.98 -5.57 -7.12
C THR A 150 -17.59 -5.34 -6.51
N GLU A 151 -17.28 -5.99 -5.37
CA GLU A 151 -16.04 -5.84 -4.58
C GLU A 151 -14.74 -6.44 -5.17
N SER A 152 -14.76 -6.83 -6.45
CA SER A 152 -13.76 -7.75 -7.02
C SER A 152 -12.52 -7.08 -7.61
N TYR A 153 -12.54 -5.79 -7.98
CA TYR A 153 -11.34 -5.10 -8.49
C TYR A 153 -10.50 -4.48 -7.42
N TRP A 154 -11.11 -4.00 -6.34
CA TRP A 154 -10.34 -3.57 -5.19
C TRP A 154 -9.43 -4.69 -4.74
N GLN A 155 -9.99 -5.88 -4.52
CA GLN A 155 -9.22 -7.05 -4.12
C GLN A 155 -8.15 -7.40 -5.16
N TRP A 156 -8.48 -7.43 -6.45
CA TRP A 156 -7.50 -7.68 -7.51
C TRP A 156 -6.37 -6.64 -7.52
N SER A 157 -6.70 -5.36 -7.43
CA SER A 157 -5.76 -4.23 -7.44
C SER A 157 -4.86 -4.25 -6.23
N ALA A 158 -5.42 -4.49 -5.03
CA ALA A 158 -4.67 -4.62 -3.79
C ALA A 158 -3.72 -5.83 -3.83
N VAL A 159 -4.19 -6.98 -4.30
CA VAL A 159 -3.34 -8.17 -4.50
C VAL A 159 -2.21 -7.88 -5.47
N ARG A 160 -2.53 -7.33 -6.65
CA ARG A 160 -1.53 -6.99 -7.68
C ARG A 160 -0.54 -5.97 -7.19
N PHE A 161 -1.00 -4.93 -6.51
CA PHE A 161 -0.15 -3.92 -5.90
C PHE A 161 0.83 -4.54 -4.90
N VAL A 162 0.36 -5.40 -3.99
CA VAL A 162 1.22 -6.09 -3.02
C VAL A 162 2.24 -6.99 -3.74
N LEU A 163 1.77 -7.82 -4.67
CA LEU A 163 2.62 -8.77 -5.37
C LEU A 163 3.65 -8.08 -6.24
N GLU A 164 3.20 -7.19 -7.11
CA GLU A 164 4.04 -6.55 -8.11
C GLU A 164 4.89 -5.44 -7.51
N GLY A 165 4.41 -4.77 -6.47
CA GLY A 165 5.08 -3.67 -5.78
C GLY A 165 6.09 -4.11 -4.71
N PHE A 166 5.92 -5.30 -4.09
CA PHE A 166 6.75 -5.71 -2.95
C PHE A 166 7.25 -7.16 -2.99
N VAL A 167 6.45 -8.10 -3.48
CA VAL A 167 6.82 -9.53 -3.41
C VAL A 167 7.73 -9.92 -4.57
N LEU A 168 7.30 -9.64 -5.80
CA LEU A 168 7.95 -10.03 -7.05
C LEU A 168 9.18 -9.15 -7.34
N PRO A 169 10.27 -9.71 -7.91
CA PRO A 169 11.55 -9.03 -7.96
C PRO A 169 11.68 -8.02 -9.11
N TRP A 170 10.81 -8.07 -10.13
CA TRP A 170 11.03 -7.36 -11.41
C TRP A 170 9.86 -6.49 -11.88
N THR A 171 8.84 -6.29 -11.05
CA THR A 171 7.57 -5.64 -11.46
C THR A 171 7.32 -4.29 -10.77
N THR A 172 8.17 -3.92 -9.81
CA THR A 172 7.94 -2.78 -8.90
C THR A 172 8.02 -1.41 -9.59
N ASN A 173 8.79 -1.29 -10.68
CA ASN A 173 9.10 -0.02 -11.31
C ASN A 173 7.87 0.71 -11.89
N ARG A 174 6.88 -0.03 -12.43
CA ARG A 174 5.67 0.60 -13.00
C ARG A 174 4.84 1.30 -11.93
N TRP A 175 4.65 0.63 -10.79
CA TRP A 175 3.93 1.16 -9.64
C TRP A 175 4.61 2.39 -9.05
N ARG A 176 5.93 2.36 -8.88
CA ARG A 176 6.72 3.51 -8.42
C ARG A 176 6.62 4.69 -9.39
N SER A 177 6.82 4.42 -10.68
CA SER A 177 6.73 5.46 -11.72
C SER A 177 5.36 6.13 -11.74
N ALA A 178 4.28 5.37 -11.61
CA ALA A 178 2.93 5.94 -11.53
C ALA A 178 2.75 6.75 -10.24
N ALA A 179 3.17 6.21 -9.09
CA ALA A 179 3.01 6.86 -7.80
C ALA A 179 3.76 8.20 -7.67
N HIS A 180 4.90 8.36 -8.34
CA HIS A 180 5.62 9.63 -8.40
C HIS A 180 4.95 10.72 -9.25
N ARG A 181 4.03 10.33 -10.15
CA ARG A 181 3.24 11.27 -10.96
C ARG A 181 2.00 11.77 -10.22
N PHE A 182 1.55 11.08 -9.17
CA PHE A 182 0.54 11.57 -8.23
C PHE A 182 1.16 12.58 -7.24
N GLN A 183 1.46 13.77 -7.74
CA GLN A 183 1.97 14.90 -6.97
C GLN A 183 0.82 15.61 -6.27
N LEU A 184 1.04 16.12 -5.06
CA LEU A 184 -0.01 16.81 -4.31
C LEU A 184 -0.29 18.20 -4.91
N THR A 185 -1.52 18.68 -4.74
CA THR A 185 -1.86 20.07 -5.02
C THR A 185 -1.06 21.03 -4.13
N ARG A 186 -0.92 22.29 -4.58
CA ARG A 186 -0.15 23.32 -3.86
C ARG A 186 -0.56 23.51 -2.39
N PRO A 187 -1.85 23.58 -2.02
CA PRO A 187 -2.24 23.73 -0.61
C PRO A 187 -1.80 22.55 0.26
N LEU A 188 -1.95 21.32 -0.25
CA LEU A 188 -1.49 20.12 0.45
C LEU A 188 0.03 20.02 0.52
N GLN A 189 0.73 20.47 -0.52
CA GLN A 189 2.19 20.53 -0.51
C GLN A 189 2.70 21.54 0.55
N GLN A 190 2.03 22.70 0.69
CA GLN A 190 2.34 23.67 1.75
C GLN A 190 2.15 23.08 3.15
N CYS A 191 1.08 22.29 3.36
CA CYS A 191 0.90 21.51 4.59
C CYS A 191 2.07 20.54 4.85
N VAL A 192 2.52 19.82 3.83
CA VAL A 192 3.64 18.87 3.94
C VAL A 192 4.95 19.59 4.24
N ASP A 193 5.15 20.79 3.71
CA ASP A 193 6.35 21.60 3.96
C ASP A 193 6.37 22.23 5.36
N SER A 194 5.22 22.35 6.04
CA SER A 194 5.15 22.96 7.37
C SER A 194 5.28 21.97 8.54
N VAL A 195 5.11 20.67 8.30
CA VAL A 195 5.16 19.64 9.35
C VAL A 195 6.61 19.24 9.66
N LEU A 196 7.10 19.61 10.84
CA LEU A 196 8.42 19.26 11.37
C LEU A 196 9.58 19.49 10.35
N PRO A 197 9.67 20.68 9.70
CA PRO A 197 10.50 20.90 8.53
C PRO A 197 11.98 20.58 8.75
N ASP A 198 12.50 20.86 9.95
CA ASP A 198 13.91 20.64 10.30
C ASP A 198 14.23 19.17 10.60
N LEU A 199 13.24 18.39 11.05
CA LEU A 199 13.43 17.00 11.45
C LEU A 199 13.23 16.04 10.27
N VAL A 200 12.22 16.28 9.44
CA VAL A 200 11.77 15.37 8.39
C VAL A 200 12.92 14.89 7.50
N PRO A 201 13.79 15.74 6.92
CA PRO A 201 14.85 15.29 6.02
C PRO A 201 15.85 14.30 6.65
N HIS A 202 15.95 14.28 7.98
CA HIS A 202 16.92 13.50 8.74
C HIS A 202 16.28 12.40 9.60
N ALA A 203 14.95 12.38 9.72
CA ALA A 203 14.24 11.47 10.61
C ALA A 203 14.07 10.05 10.05
N ILE A 204 13.84 9.12 10.96
CA ILE A 204 13.22 7.82 10.67
C ILE A 204 11.72 8.00 10.82
N ALA A 205 10.95 7.82 9.75
CA ALA A 205 9.50 7.72 9.83
C ALA A 205 9.10 6.28 10.18
N MET A 206 8.24 6.10 11.16
CA MET A 206 7.73 4.80 11.58
C MET A 206 6.20 4.82 11.58
N HIS A 207 5.58 4.04 10.68
CA HIS A 207 4.13 3.91 10.64
C HIS A 207 3.68 2.58 11.26
N LEU A 208 2.87 2.67 12.31
CA LEU A 208 2.43 1.54 13.12
C LEU A 208 0.91 1.47 13.09
N ARG A 209 0.40 0.47 12.37
CA ARG A 209 -1.03 0.18 12.31
C ARG A 209 -1.38 -0.78 13.43
N MET A 210 -1.94 -0.30 14.53
CA MET A 210 -2.31 -1.06 15.73
C MET A 210 -3.74 -1.61 15.64
N TRP A 211 -4.68 -0.91 15.00
CA TRP A 211 -6.01 -1.48 14.71
C TRP A 211 -5.95 -2.53 13.60
N PRO A 212 -6.96 -3.40 13.45
CA PRO A 212 -7.07 -4.25 12.26
C PRO A 212 -6.80 -3.45 10.98
N SER A 213 -5.97 -4.00 10.08
CA SER A 213 -5.52 -3.30 8.88
C SER A 213 -6.60 -3.29 7.82
N ASP A 214 -6.56 -2.23 7.01
CA ASP A 214 -7.47 -1.96 5.89
C ASP A 214 -7.29 -2.95 4.73
N LEU A 215 -6.16 -3.67 4.70
CA LEU A 215 -5.91 -4.81 3.80
C LEU A 215 -6.35 -6.11 4.50
N SER A 216 -7.50 -6.06 5.17
CA SER A 216 -8.20 -7.26 5.59
C SER A 216 -8.91 -7.79 4.35
N PHE A 217 -8.41 -8.88 3.78
CA PHE A 217 -9.11 -9.63 2.74
C PHE A 217 -10.39 -10.28 3.34
N GLY A 218 -11.31 -9.47 3.87
CA GLY A 218 -12.48 -9.89 4.65
C GLY A 218 -12.18 -10.38 6.07
N GLN A 219 -11.15 -9.84 6.75
CA GLN A 219 -10.78 -10.28 8.11
C GLN A 219 -11.15 -9.28 9.21
N ASN A 220 -11.80 -9.79 10.25
CA ASN A 220 -12.06 -9.08 11.51
C ASN A 220 -10.92 -9.23 12.53
N ASP A 221 -9.84 -9.94 12.15
CA ASP A 221 -8.74 -10.28 13.04
C ASP A 221 -7.53 -9.35 12.80
N ALA A 222 -7.15 -8.61 13.84
CA ALA A 222 -5.98 -7.71 13.83
C ALA A 222 -4.65 -8.46 13.57
N CYS A 223 -4.66 -9.77 13.74
CA CYS A 223 -3.50 -10.67 13.73
C CYS A 223 -3.26 -11.41 12.40
N TYR A 224 -4.17 -11.31 11.44
CA TYR A 224 -4.06 -11.92 10.10
C TYR A 224 -3.82 -13.44 10.07
N HIS A 225 -4.44 -14.20 10.97
CA HIS A 225 -4.18 -15.65 11.03
C HIS A 225 -4.54 -16.41 9.74
N GLY A 226 -5.41 -15.84 8.88
CA GLY A 226 -6.21 -16.63 7.93
C GLY A 226 -5.83 -16.72 6.45
N GLN A 227 -5.03 -15.83 5.82
CA GLN A 227 -5.03 -15.82 4.32
C GLN A 227 -3.71 -15.66 3.56
N VAL A 228 -2.58 -15.32 4.20
CA VAL A 228 -1.27 -15.46 3.55
C VAL A 228 -0.29 -16.17 4.48
N PRO A 229 -0.31 -17.52 4.52
CA PRO A 229 0.38 -18.31 5.53
C PRO A 229 1.87 -18.04 5.62
N VAL A 230 2.51 -17.60 4.53
CA VAL A 230 3.96 -17.34 4.49
C VAL A 230 4.29 -15.94 4.96
N LEU A 231 3.59 -14.91 4.46
CA LEU A 231 3.91 -13.51 4.77
C LEU A 231 3.65 -13.18 6.25
N ARG A 232 2.71 -13.85 6.92
CA ARG A 232 2.51 -13.69 8.37
C ARG A 232 3.76 -14.04 9.18
N HIS A 233 4.58 -14.98 8.71
CA HIS A 233 5.82 -15.37 9.41
C HIS A 233 6.94 -14.37 9.18
N ILE A 234 6.85 -13.54 8.13
CA ILE A 234 7.82 -12.52 7.77
C ILE A 234 7.43 -11.13 8.31
N PHE A 235 6.14 -10.82 8.31
CA PHE A 235 5.57 -9.53 8.69
C PHE A 235 4.47 -9.70 9.75
N SER A 236 4.76 -10.45 10.82
CA SER A 236 3.83 -10.62 11.94
C SER A 236 3.52 -9.28 12.60
N LYS A 237 2.29 -9.12 13.10
CA LYS A 237 1.83 -7.94 13.85
C LYS A 237 1.46 -8.26 15.32
N CYS A 238 1.10 -9.51 15.64
CA CYS A 238 0.58 -9.87 16.97
C CYS A 238 1.59 -9.69 18.11
N ASP A 239 2.87 -9.82 17.81
CA ASP A 239 3.93 -9.92 18.81
C ASP A 239 4.71 -8.61 18.99
N TRP A 240 4.13 -7.48 18.56
CA TRP A 240 4.80 -6.19 18.65
C TRP A 240 4.82 -5.67 20.09
N THR A 241 5.99 -5.73 20.71
CA THR A 241 6.32 -5.01 21.95
C THR A 241 7.06 -3.71 21.63
N GLY A 242 7.11 -2.76 22.57
CA GLY A 242 7.90 -1.54 22.36
C GLY A 242 9.39 -1.83 22.16
N SER A 243 9.94 -2.85 22.84
CA SER A 243 11.30 -3.34 22.60
C SER A 243 11.51 -3.91 21.19
N TYR A 244 10.55 -4.65 20.65
CA TYR A 244 10.59 -5.18 19.29
C TYR A 244 10.59 -4.05 18.25
N LEU A 245 9.75 -3.03 18.45
CA LEU A 245 9.69 -1.85 17.61
C LEU A 245 10.96 -0.99 17.72
N TYR A 246 11.49 -0.83 18.93
CA TYR A 246 12.74 -0.10 19.15
C TYR A 246 13.93 -0.78 18.45
N ASN A 247 14.00 -2.12 18.47
CA ASN A 247 15.00 -2.87 17.73
C ASN A 247 14.92 -2.64 16.21
N ASN A 248 13.73 -2.36 15.66
CA ASN A 248 13.58 -1.97 14.26
C ASN A 248 14.18 -0.58 13.99
N VAL A 249 14.04 0.37 14.92
CA VAL A 249 14.71 1.67 14.85
C VAL A 249 16.22 1.50 14.88
N LEU A 250 16.75 0.76 15.86
CA LEU A 250 18.19 0.51 16.01
C LEU A 250 18.81 -0.13 14.75
N ARG A 251 18.06 -1.01 14.09
CA ARG A 251 18.52 -1.68 12.86
C ARG A 251 18.76 -0.69 11.71
N VAL A 252 17.95 0.36 11.61
CA VAL A 252 17.97 1.25 10.43
C VAL A 252 18.60 2.61 10.71
N GLN A 253 18.76 3.00 11.98
CA GLN A 253 19.29 4.31 12.35
C GLN A 253 20.74 4.50 11.89
N LYS A 254 21.07 5.73 11.50
CA LYS A 254 22.45 6.14 11.15
C LYS A 254 23.22 6.68 12.35
N SER A 255 22.51 7.21 13.35
CA SER A 255 23.07 7.70 14.60
C SER A 255 22.11 7.44 15.76
N ASP A 256 22.64 7.40 16.98
CA ASP A 256 21.86 7.18 18.20
C ASP A 256 20.99 8.38 18.59
N THR A 257 21.18 9.52 17.94
CA THR A 257 20.41 10.75 18.13
C THR A 257 19.38 11.01 17.03
N GLN A 258 19.28 10.11 16.04
CA GLN A 258 18.41 10.33 14.89
C GLN A 258 16.93 10.45 15.31
N PRO A 259 16.22 11.54 14.94
CA PRO A 259 14.80 11.71 15.27
C PRO A 259 13.94 10.58 14.70
N VAL A 260 12.88 10.22 15.41
CA VAL A 260 11.92 9.19 15.00
C VAL A 260 10.52 9.80 15.00
N ILE A 261 9.94 9.95 13.81
CA ILE A 261 8.58 10.43 13.62
C ILE A 261 7.65 9.21 13.62
N ILE A 262 6.75 9.13 14.59
CA ILE A 262 5.81 8.01 14.79
C ILE A 262 4.43 8.44 14.28
N ALA A 263 3.90 7.68 13.33
CA ALA A 263 2.51 7.75 12.92
C ALA A 263 1.81 6.46 13.34
N THR A 264 0.71 6.58 14.08
CA THR A 264 -0.06 5.44 14.60
C THR A 264 -1.53 5.81 14.66
N ASP A 265 -2.39 4.81 14.50
CA ASP A 265 -3.84 4.91 14.73
C ASP A 265 -4.23 4.75 16.20
N ASP A 266 -3.29 4.32 17.05
CA ASP A 266 -3.47 4.21 18.50
C ASP A 266 -2.20 4.68 19.22
N LYS A 267 -2.22 5.90 19.79
CA LYS A 267 -1.09 6.48 20.54
C LYS A 267 -0.97 5.90 21.96
N GLU A 268 -2.06 5.36 22.50
CA GLU A 268 -2.14 4.87 23.88
C GLU A 268 -1.82 3.36 23.98
N HIS A 269 -1.75 2.67 22.85
CA HIS A 269 -1.39 1.26 22.80
C HIS A 269 -0.07 0.99 23.57
N PRO A 270 -0.01 -0.02 24.48
CA PRO A 270 1.16 -0.25 25.35
C PRO A 270 2.51 -0.34 24.63
N ALA A 271 2.53 -0.99 23.47
CA ALA A 271 3.73 -1.09 22.63
C ALA A 271 4.23 0.28 22.10
N ILE A 272 3.32 1.21 21.82
CA ILE A 272 3.66 2.57 21.35
C ILE A 272 4.18 3.42 22.50
N VAL A 273 3.52 3.34 23.66
CA VAL A 273 3.97 4.03 24.88
C VAL A 273 5.37 3.56 25.30
N ASP A 274 5.62 2.23 25.34
CA ASP A 274 6.95 1.68 25.63
C ASP A 274 7.99 2.08 24.57
N LEU A 275 7.63 2.09 23.28
CA LEU A 275 8.51 2.58 22.21
C LEU A 275 8.89 4.05 22.41
N ALA A 276 7.91 4.93 22.64
CA ALA A 276 8.14 6.35 22.85
C ALA A 276 9.02 6.59 24.09
N HIS A 277 8.78 5.86 25.17
CA HIS A 277 9.61 5.92 26.38
C HIS A 277 11.07 5.53 26.09
N ARG A 278 11.29 4.45 25.33
CA ARG A 278 12.65 4.00 24.93
C ARG A 278 13.37 4.98 24.00
N LEU A 279 12.64 5.68 23.15
CA LEU A 279 13.18 6.70 22.24
C LEU A 279 13.48 8.02 22.96
N GLY A 280 12.79 8.30 24.08
CA GLY A 280 12.97 9.53 24.84
C GLY A 280 12.68 10.77 23.97
N SER A 281 13.59 11.75 24.02
CA SER A 281 13.47 13.01 23.27
C SER A 281 13.50 12.87 21.75
N ARG A 282 13.83 11.68 21.22
CA ARG A 282 13.83 11.40 19.77
C ARG A 282 12.45 11.09 19.22
N ALA A 283 11.46 10.79 20.07
CA ALA A 283 10.12 10.44 19.62
C ALA A 283 9.32 11.70 19.29
N HIS A 284 8.83 11.80 18.07
CA HIS A 284 7.99 12.90 17.60
C HIS A 284 6.70 12.35 17.00
N PHE A 285 5.58 13.00 17.29
CA PHE A 285 4.31 12.77 16.61
C PHE A 285 4.04 13.98 15.72
N MET A 286 3.43 13.74 14.56
CA MET A 286 3.00 14.83 13.68
C MET A 286 1.68 15.38 14.18
N ASP A 287 1.52 16.69 14.09
CA ASP A 287 0.28 17.39 14.35
C ASP A 287 0.05 18.45 13.26
N MET A 288 -1.22 18.82 13.08
CA MET A 288 -1.59 19.83 12.10
C MET A 288 -1.14 21.22 12.55
N THR A 289 -0.26 21.83 11.78
CA THR A 289 0.27 23.17 12.06
C THR A 289 -0.72 24.26 11.67
N ALA A 290 -0.62 25.44 12.29
CA ALA A 290 -1.40 26.62 11.91
C ALA A 290 -1.22 26.96 10.41
N ALA A 291 0.01 26.87 9.89
CA ALA A 291 0.30 27.09 8.47
C ALA A 291 -0.44 26.11 7.55
N CYS A 292 -0.57 24.84 7.94
CA CYS A 292 -1.34 23.87 7.18
C CYS A 292 -2.84 24.21 7.20
N THR A 293 -3.39 24.53 8.37
CA THR A 293 -4.80 24.94 8.50
C THR A 293 -5.09 26.16 7.62
N THR A 294 -4.21 27.17 7.63
CA THR A 294 -4.34 28.36 6.77
C THR A 294 -4.28 28.01 5.29
N ALA A 295 -3.35 27.14 4.86
CA ALA A 295 -3.28 26.71 3.46
C ALA A 295 -4.57 26.03 2.97
N ILE A 296 -5.23 25.24 3.82
CA ILE A 296 -6.53 24.62 3.51
C ILE A 296 -7.65 25.67 3.48
N GLN A 297 -7.66 26.61 4.44
CA GLN A 297 -8.63 27.71 4.50
C GLN A 297 -8.59 28.62 3.28
N ASP A 298 -7.39 28.94 2.79
CA ASP A 298 -7.22 29.83 1.63
C ASP A 298 -7.65 29.15 0.31
N ALA A 299 -7.63 27.82 0.27
CA ALA A 299 -7.93 27.03 -0.93
C ALA A 299 -9.42 26.65 -1.06
N HIS A 300 -10.18 26.70 0.02
CA HIS A 300 -11.54 26.15 0.07
C HIS A 300 -12.51 27.04 0.85
N PRO A 301 -13.83 26.93 0.61
CA PRO A 301 -14.83 27.66 1.38
C PRO A 301 -14.67 27.46 2.89
N SER A 302 -14.92 28.52 3.68
CA SER A 302 -14.69 28.50 5.13
C SER A 302 -15.51 27.44 5.85
N ASN A 303 -16.72 27.15 5.38
CA ASN A 303 -17.60 26.09 5.89
C ASN A 303 -17.07 24.67 5.62
N GLU A 304 -16.08 24.50 4.74
CA GLU A 304 -15.49 23.19 4.42
C GLU A 304 -14.17 22.90 5.15
N THR A 305 -13.58 23.93 5.75
CA THR A 305 -12.23 23.85 6.34
C THR A 305 -12.09 22.69 7.34
N GLN A 306 -13.05 22.53 8.25
CA GLN A 306 -12.96 21.55 9.33
C GLN A 306 -12.91 20.12 8.79
N TRP A 307 -13.85 19.76 7.90
CA TRP A 307 -13.93 18.40 7.38
C TRP A 307 -12.80 18.11 6.37
N ARG A 308 -12.38 19.10 5.57
CA ARG A 308 -11.23 18.96 4.67
C ARG A 308 -9.93 18.76 5.43
N SER A 309 -9.72 19.50 6.52
CA SER A 309 -8.57 19.32 7.39
C SER A 309 -8.50 17.88 7.93
N ALA A 310 -9.60 17.38 8.49
CA ALA A 310 -9.68 16.01 8.99
C ALA A 310 -9.43 14.94 7.90
N THR A 311 -9.94 15.19 6.70
CA THR A 311 -9.82 14.31 5.52
C THR A 311 -8.41 14.29 4.94
N TYR A 312 -7.78 15.46 4.82
CA TYR A 312 -6.47 15.63 4.19
C TYR A 312 -5.32 15.25 5.10
N TRP A 313 -5.52 15.25 6.43
CA TRP A 313 -4.45 14.98 7.37
C TRP A 313 -3.69 13.66 7.10
N PRO A 314 -4.34 12.50 6.92
CA PRO A 314 -3.64 11.26 6.56
C PRO A 314 -2.84 11.36 5.24
N ILE A 315 -3.32 12.15 4.28
CA ILE A 315 -2.64 12.36 2.99
C ILE A 315 -1.34 13.14 3.21
N VAL A 316 -1.42 14.21 4.01
CA VAL A 316 -0.30 15.04 4.43
C VAL A 316 0.70 14.21 5.23
N GLU A 317 0.25 13.45 6.25
CA GLU A 317 1.11 12.56 7.04
C GLU A 317 1.87 11.58 6.16
N ALA A 318 1.19 10.92 5.22
CA ALA A 318 1.83 9.99 4.29
C ALA A 318 2.89 10.69 3.43
N ALA A 319 2.60 11.88 2.91
CA ALA A 319 3.53 12.64 2.08
C ALA A 319 4.73 13.18 2.86
N VAL A 320 4.56 13.58 4.13
CA VAL A 320 5.66 13.92 5.04
C VAL A 320 6.58 12.71 5.23
N MET A 321 6.02 11.53 5.50
CA MET A 321 6.80 10.29 5.69
C MET A 321 7.52 9.81 4.42
N VAL A 322 7.06 10.20 3.23
CA VAL A 322 7.78 9.94 1.97
C VAL A 322 9.12 10.69 1.91
N ARG A 323 9.22 11.86 2.55
CA ARG A 323 10.41 12.74 2.48
C ARG A 323 11.50 12.38 3.48
N THR A 324 11.23 11.49 4.44
CA THR A 324 12.17 11.21 5.52
C THR A 324 13.40 10.41 5.08
N GLU A 325 14.48 10.51 5.85
CA GLU A 325 15.73 9.78 5.60
C GLU A 325 15.49 8.27 5.48
N SER A 326 14.65 7.71 6.35
CA SER A 326 14.33 6.28 6.38
C SER A 326 12.88 6.06 6.78
N PHE A 327 12.31 4.96 6.31
CA PHE A 327 10.93 4.61 6.63
C PHE A 327 10.85 3.17 7.13
N ILE A 328 10.10 2.94 8.20
CA ILE A 328 9.73 1.62 8.73
C ILE A 328 8.20 1.55 8.71
N GLY A 329 7.64 0.73 7.82
CA GLY A 329 6.20 0.56 7.68
C GLY A 329 5.63 -0.71 8.30
N SER A 330 4.34 -0.70 8.60
CA SER A 330 3.55 -1.91 8.80
C SER A 330 3.22 -2.52 7.45
N PHE A 331 3.76 -3.71 7.13
CA PHE A 331 3.61 -4.30 5.79
C PHE A 331 2.15 -4.48 5.38
N TRP A 332 1.27 -4.81 6.32
CA TRP A 332 -0.15 -5.04 6.03
C TRP A 332 -0.96 -3.77 5.86
N SER A 333 -0.40 -2.60 6.16
CA SER A 333 -1.10 -1.33 6.04
C SER A 333 -0.95 -0.75 4.63
N THR A 334 -2.07 -0.45 3.97
CA THR A 334 -2.07 0.23 2.66
C THR A 334 -1.43 1.62 2.75
N PHE A 335 -1.58 2.32 3.87
CA PHE A 335 -0.85 3.56 4.17
C PHE A 335 0.68 3.38 4.08
N SER A 336 1.21 2.35 4.75
CA SER A 336 2.65 2.06 4.72
C SER A 336 3.15 1.62 3.35
N GLN A 337 2.38 0.80 2.65
CA GLN A 337 2.73 0.36 1.30
C GLN A 337 2.77 1.55 0.32
N LEU A 338 1.82 2.47 0.40
CA LEU A 338 1.80 3.67 -0.43
C LEU A 338 2.97 4.60 -0.16
N ILE A 339 3.37 4.78 1.11
CA ILE A 339 4.61 5.50 1.43
C ILE A 339 5.80 4.79 0.78
N ALA A 340 5.90 3.46 0.98
CA ALA A 340 7.01 2.67 0.49
C ALA A 340 7.17 2.73 -1.03
N ILE A 341 6.07 2.77 -1.80
CA ILE A 341 6.10 2.87 -3.27
C ILE A 341 6.43 4.29 -3.76
N ARG A 342 6.03 5.33 -3.01
CA ARG A 342 6.29 6.75 -3.35
C ARG A 342 7.68 7.25 -2.94
N ARG A 343 8.42 6.52 -2.12
CA ARG A 343 9.77 6.91 -1.70
C ARG A 343 10.78 6.74 -2.83
N HIS A 344 11.56 7.80 -3.11
CA HIS A 344 12.73 7.74 -4.00
C HIS A 344 13.88 6.93 -3.39
N ARG A 345 14.06 6.99 -2.07
CA ARG A 345 15.12 6.26 -1.33
C ARG A 345 14.67 4.83 -1.03
N ILE A 346 14.54 4.02 -2.08
CA ILE A 346 14.01 2.65 -2.01
C ILE A 346 14.82 1.79 -1.02
N HIS A 347 16.15 1.90 -1.06
CA HIS A 347 17.06 1.15 -0.18
C HIS A 347 17.00 1.56 1.31
N ARG A 348 16.29 2.65 1.64
CA ARG A 348 16.02 3.12 3.02
C ARG A 348 14.53 2.99 3.37
N THR A 349 13.87 2.00 2.78
CA THR A 349 12.47 1.70 3.00
C THR A 349 12.37 0.27 3.55
N PHE A 350 11.92 0.17 4.78
CA PHE A 350 11.89 -1.06 5.55
C PHE A 350 10.46 -1.34 6.01
N PHE A 351 10.21 -2.60 6.37
CA PHE A 351 9.01 -3.00 7.09
C PHE A 351 9.39 -3.53 8.46
N VAL A 352 8.45 -3.45 9.40
CA VAL A 352 8.62 -3.95 10.76
C VAL A 352 8.87 -5.46 10.73
N GLN A 353 10.10 -5.85 11.12
CA GLN A 353 10.62 -7.22 11.07
C GLN A 353 11.71 -7.39 12.13
N ASN A 354 11.89 -8.59 12.67
CA ASN A 354 13.13 -8.94 13.35
C ASN A 354 14.25 -9.29 12.33
N ARG A 355 15.49 -9.41 12.82
CA ARG A 355 16.66 -9.72 11.98
C ARG A 355 16.54 -11.02 11.20
N LEU A 356 15.90 -12.05 11.78
CA LEU A 356 15.73 -13.33 11.09
C LEU A 356 14.72 -13.20 9.94
N GLN A 357 13.61 -12.50 10.18
CA GLN A 357 12.58 -12.22 9.17
C GLN A 357 13.13 -11.40 8.00
N GLU A 358 13.90 -10.35 8.31
CA GLU A 358 14.62 -9.55 7.32
C GLU A 358 15.56 -10.41 6.49
N PHE A 359 16.43 -11.19 7.15
CA PHE A 359 17.39 -12.05 6.45
C PHE A 359 16.70 -13.02 5.48
N VAL A 360 15.60 -13.66 5.92
CA VAL A 360 14.81 -14.57 5.08
C VAL A 360 14.19 -13.80 3.92
N TRP A 361 13.66 -12.60 4.17
CA TRP A 361 13.02 -11.79 3.14
C TRP A 361 14.01 -11.32 2.08
N ASP A 362 15.17 -10.80 2.46
CA ASP A 362 16.17 -10.29 1.53
C ASP A 362 16.78 -11.40 0.67
N ASN A 363 16.94 -12.59 1.23
CA ASN A 363 17.51 -13.75 0.53
C ASN A 363 16.46 -14.64 -0.14
N ARG A 364 15.17 -14.27 -0.11
CA ARG A 364 14.05 -15.14 -0.52
C ARG A 364 14.21 -15.75 -1.91
N TRP A 365 14.69 -15.00 -2.89
CA TRP A 365 14.85 -15.49 -4.27
C TRP A 365 16.01 -16.47 -4.42
N ILE A 366 17.13 -16.22 -3.75
CA ILE A 366 18.26 -17.16 -3.71
C ILE A 366 17.82 -18.46 -3.04
N ILE A 367 17.12 -18.34 -1.91
CA ILE A 367 16.56 -19.47 -1.17
C ILE A 367 15.63 -20.29 -2.09
N ILE A 368 14.71 -19.64 -2.79
CA ILE A 368 13.79 -20.29 -3.75
C ILE A 368 14.57 -20.98 -4.87
N LEU A 369 15.53 -20.32 -5.51
CA LEU A 369 16.30 -20.86 -6.63
C LEU A 369 17.13 -22.10 -6.22
N VAL A 370 17.83 -22.03 -5.09
CA VAL A 370 18.60 -23.16 -4.54
C VAL A 370 17.69 -24.35 -4.30
N PHE A 371 16.48 -24.13 -3.79
CA PHE A 371 15.52 -25.21 -3.56
C PHE A 371 14.97 -25.82 -4.84
N VAL A 372 14.60 -25.00 -5.83
CA VAL A 372 14.14 -25.50 -7.15
C VAL A 372 15.24 -26.34 -7.82
N GLY A 373 16.49 -25.86 -7.80
CA GLY A 373 17.63 -26.60 -8.35
C GLY A 373 17.90 -27.92 -7.61
N THR A 374 17.78 -27.93 -6.28
CA THR A 374 17.95 -29.14 -5.48
C THR A 374 16.84 -30.16 -5.75
N LEU A 375 15.59 -29.72 -5.82
CA LEU A 375 14.44 -30.59 -6.11
C LEU A 375 14.53 -31.19 -7.52
N GLY A 376 14.85 -30.36 -8.52
CA GLY A 376 15.08 -30.81 -9.90
C GLY A 376 16.20 -31.85 -9.98
N SER A 377 17.31 -31.64 -9.26
CA SER A 377 18.42 -32.59 -9.20
C SER A 377 18.04 -33.93 -8.58
N ILE A 378 17.17 -33.93 -7.56
CA ILE A 378 16.65 -35.14 -6.93
C ILE A 378 15.78 -35.92 -7.91
N ILE A 379 14.86 -35.24 -8.61
CA ILE A 379 13.94 -35.84 -9.60
C ILE A 379 14.72 -36.45 -10.78
N VAL A 380 15.73 -35.74 -11.30
CA VAL A 380 16.58 -36.26 -12.38
C VAL A 380 17.34 -37.51 -11.93
N ARG A 381 17.86 -37.53 -10.69
CA ARG A 381 18.57 -38.70 -10.15
C ARG A 381 17.64 -39.91 -9.91
N THR A 382 16.41 -39.71 -9.47
CA THR A 382 15.45 -40.81 -9.29
C THR A 382 14.91 -41.34 -10.62
N SER A 383 14.66 -40.48 -11.60
CA SER A 383 14.24 -40.92 -12.94
C SER A 383 15.33 -41.71 -13.69
N ARG A 384 16.61 -41.32 -13.57
CA ARG A 384 17.74 -42.06 -14.13
C ARG A 384 18.06 -43.38 -13.42
N ARG A 385 17.57 -43.60 -12.20
CA ARG A 385 17.68 -44.87 -11.48
C ARG A 385 16.51 -45.82 -11.73
N SER A 386 15.42 -45.31 -12.32
CA SER A 386 14.21 -46.08 -12.65
C SER A 386 14.14 -46.48 -14.13
N ARG A 387 15.08 -45.99 -14.95
CA ARG A 387 15.50 -46.60 -16.21
C ARG A 387 16.76 -47.40 -15.94
#